data_AF-A0A2N0LBJ4-F1
#
_entry.id   AF-A0A2N0LBJ4-F1
#
_cell.length_a   1.000
_cell.length_b   1.000
_cell.length_c   1.000
_cell.angle_alpha   90.00
_cell.angle_beta   90.00
_cell.angle_gamma   90.00
#
_symmetry.space_group_name_H-M   'P 1'
#
loop_
_entity.id
_entity.type
_entity.pdbx_description
1 polymer ?
#
loop_
_entity_poly.entity_id
_entity_poly.type
_entity_poly.pdbx_seq_one_letter_code
_entity_poly.pdbx_strand_id
1 'polypeptide(L)'
;MSVYAAVRLRAEALSRPQLVAHRREPDGSLQPVGAGHPLQRLMDRVNPWYTRGDLWRATEIYLSLWGSAYWALEKDEQGGWEIWPLRPDRVNVVPDKKQYIRGFVYMGANGPVPYTADEVVWLRYFNPLEEFAGLSPVAPVRMAVDMGKDALRFNRNFLRNSAQPDFVLLTNESMTDNEIEDFYNLWEARYRGPANAHRPAIASFVRDIKTLGFAQRMSTLTKRYLSFPEKKQLP
;
A
#
# COMPACT_ATOMS: atom_id res chain seq x y z
N MET A 1 1.62 0.24 -5.86
CA MET A 1 0.31 0.58 -6.45
C MET A 1 -0.70 -0.55 -6.39
N SER A 2 -0.31 -1.81 -6.61
CA SER A 2 -1.22 -2.98 -6.59
C SER A 2 -2.02 -3.15 -5.29
N VAL A 3 -1.38 -3.03 -4.12
CA VAL A 3 -2.06 -3.19 -2.81
C VAL A 3 -3.13 -2.12 -2.59
N TYR A 4 -2.80 -0.84 -2.86
CA TYR A 4 -3.76 0.26 -2.74
C TYR A 4 -4.98 0.04 -3.64
N ALA A 5 -4.76 -0.36 -4.91
CA ALA A 5 -5.86 -0.64 -5.83
C ALA A 5 -6.72 -1.81 -5.36
N ALA A 6 -6.12 -2.89 -4.88
CA ALA A 6 -6.86 -4.06 -4.38
C ALA A 6 -7.73 -3.73 -3.16
N VAL A 7 -7.17 -3.02 -2.17
CA VAL A 7 -7.91 -2.58 -0.98
C VAL A 7 -9.03 -1.62 -1.37
N ARG A 8 -8.75 -0.65 -2.26
CA ARG A 8 -9.76 0.29 -2.74
C ARG A 8 -10.90 -0.42 -3.46
N LEU A 9 -10.61 -1.37 -4.35
CA LEU A 9 -11.64 -2.14 -5.07
C LEU A 9 -12.54 -2.92 -4.13
N ARG A 10 -11.97 -3.60 -3.12
CA ARG A 10 -12.75 -4.31 -2.10
C ARG A 10 -13.65 -3.35 -1.31
N ALA A 11 -13.10 -2.23 -0.87
CA ALA A 11 -13.83 -1.24 -0.09
C ALA A 11 -14.95 -0.55 -0.90
N GLU A 12 -14.74 -0.30 -2.19
CA GLU A 12 -15.78 0.19 -3.11
C GLU A 12 -16.85 -0.88 -3.36
N ALA A 13 -16.47 -2.15 -3.54
CA ALA A 13 -17.42 -3.24 -3.74
C ALA A 13 -18.32 -3.43 -2.52
N LEU A 14 -17.78 -3.35 -1.30
CA LEU A 14 -18.53 -3.52 -0.06
C LEU A 14 -19.51 -2.36 0.23
N SER A 15 -19.22 -1.15 -0.27
CA SER A 15 -20.06 0.03 0.00
C SER A 15 -21.25 0.18 -0.95
N ARG A 16 -21.30 -0.60 -2.05
CA ARG A 16 -22.38 -0.53 -3.06
C ARG A 16 -23.71 -1.17 -2.66
N PRO A 17 -23.74 -2.37 -2.01
CA PRO A 17 -24.99 -3.03 -1.67
C PRO A 17 -25.86 -2.17 -0.76
N GLN A 18 -27.17 -2.24 -0.98
CA GLN A 18 -28.13 -1.66 -0.05
C GLN A 18 -28.34 -2.60 1.13
N LEU A 19 -28.14 -2.07 2.34
CA LEU A 19 -28.43 -2.81 3.56
C LEU A 19 -29.88 -2.57 3.94
N VAL A 20 -30.62 -3.68 4.05
CA VAL A 20 -32.00 -3.70 4.51
C VAL A 20 -32.05 -4.51 5.79
N ALA A 21 -32.47 -3.88 6.87
CA ALA A 21 -32.71 -4.55 8.13
C ALA A 21 -33.94 -5.46 8.00
N HIS A 22 -33.81 -6.69 8.48
CA HIS A 22 -34.89 -7.66 8.51
C HIS A 22 -35.21 -8.02 9.96
N ARG A 23 -36.49 -8.13 10.28
CA ARG A 23 -36.98 -8.75 11.50
C ARG A 23 -37.11 -10.24 11.24
N ARG A 24 -36.61 -11.03 12.17
CA ARG A 24 -36.80 -12.48 12.18
C ARG A 24 -38.09 -12.78 12.93
N GLU A 25 -39.05 -13.36 12.22
CA GLU A 25 -40.31 -13.80 12.80
C GLU A 25 -40.13 -15.16 13.50
N PRO A 26 -41.06 -15.57 14.39
CA PRO A 26 -40.98 -16.84 15.12
C PRO A 26 -40.93 -18.08 14.22
N ASP A 27 -41.47 -17.98 13.00
CA ASP A 27 -41.44 -19.04 11.98
C ASP A 27 -40.08 -19.11 11.24
N GLY A 28 -39.16 -18.21 11.54
CA GLY A 28 -37.85 -18.10 10.90
C GLY A 28 -37.83 -17.29 9.62
N SER A 29 -38.96 -16.77 9.15
CA SER A 29 -39.03 -15.88 8.00
C SER A 29 -38.38 -14.51 8.30
N LEU A 30 -37.83 -13.88 7.26
CA LEU A 30 -37.19 -12.56 7.34
C LEU A 30 -38.08 -11.55 6.63
N GLN A 31 -38.62 -10.59 7.39
CA GLN A 31 -39.41 -9.48 6.84
C GLN A 31 -38.65 -8.16 6.95
N PRO A 32 -38.60 -7.35 5.89
CA PRO A 32 -37.92 -6.05 5.95
C PRO A 32 -38.67 -5.12 6.92
N VAL A 33 -37.93 -4.50 7.86
CA VAL A 33 -38.53 -3.64 8.90
C VAL A 33 -38.99 -2.26 8.40
N GLY A 34 -38.67 -1.93 7.15
CA GLY A 34 -38.98 -0.65 6.52
C GLY A 34 -38.09 0.52 6.98
N ALA A 35 -38.20 1.66 6.30
CA ALA A 35 -37.35 2.83 6.52
C ALA A 35 -37.55 3.54 7.89
N GLY A 36 -38.69 3.35 8.55
CA GLY A 36 -38.99 3.98 9.84
C GLY A 36 -38.28 3.34 11.04
N HIS A 37 -37.77 2.11 10.88
CA HIS A 37 -37.15 1.36 11.97
C HIS A 37 -35.84 2.02 12.43
N PRO A 38 -35.58 2.15 13.76
CA PRO A 38 -34.37 2.81 14.27
C PRO A 38 -33.07 2.24 13.69
N LEU A 39 -32.96 0.92 13.58
CA LEU A 39 -31.78 0.27 12.98
C LEU A 39 -31.60 0.62 11.50
N GLN A 40 -32.68 0.67 10.72
CA GLN A 40 -32.58 1.03 9.30
C GLN A 40 -32.11 2.48 9.16
N ARG A 41 -32.68 3.39 9.96
CA ARG A 41 -32.28 4.81 9.99
C ARG A 41 -30.80 4.98 10.38
N LEU A 42 -30.35 4.26 11.41
CA LEU A 42 -28.95 4.27 11.84
C LEU A 42 -28.01 3.78 10.73
N MET A 43 -28.39 2.70 10.04
CA MET A 43 -27.56 2.17 8.96
C MET A 43 -27.57 3.06 7.71
N ASP A 44 -28.65 3.79 7.44
CA ASP A 44 -28.71 4.72 6.31
C ASP A 44 -27.92 6.00 6.57
N ARG A 45 -27.97 6.52 7.81
CA ARG A 45 -27.17 7.66 8.26
C ARG A 45 -26.49 7.33 9.58
N VAL A 46 -25.23 6.91 9.47
CA VAL A 46 -24.44 6.39 10.60
C VAL A 46 -24.00 7.46 11.58
N ASN A 47 -23.71 8.67 11.08
CA ASN A 47 -23.43 9.87 11.87
C ASN A 47 -23.57 11.10 10.93
N PRO A 48 -23.42 12.34 11.42
CA PRO A 48 -23.57 13.55 10.61
C PRO A 48 -22.54 13.70 9.48
N TRP A 49 -21.35 13.10 9.60
CA TRP A 49 -20.22 13.31 8.69
C TRP A 49 -19.97 12.18 7.70
N TYR A 50 -20.35 10.97 8.04
CA TYR A 50 -20.11 9.76 7.28
C TYR A 50 -21.43 9.19 6.77
N THR A 51 -21.42 8.77 5.51
CA THR A 51 -22.50 7.94 4.97
C THR A 51 -22.30 6.49 5.35
N ARG A 52 -23.34 5.66 5.17
CA ARG A 52 -23.22 4.20 5.22
C ARG A 52 -22.05 3.66 4.40
N GLY A 53 -21.89 4.17 3.18
CA GLY A 53 -20.84 3.73 2.27
C GLY A 53 -19.45 4.05 2.81
N ASP A 54 -19.29 5.19 3.48
CA ASP A 54 -18.02 5.57 4.10
C ASP A 54 -17.67 4.69 5.30
N LEU A 55 -18.66 4.32 6.12
CA LEU A 55 -18.47 3.39 7.24
C LEU A 55 -17.91 2.06 6.74
N TRP A 56 -18.56 1.44 5.74
CA TRP A 56 -18.10 0.16 5.20
C TRP A 56 -16.77 0.27 4.47
N ARG A 57 -16.54 1.39 3.76
CA ARG A 57 -15.24 1.64 3.12
C ARG A 57 -14.13 1.72 4.16
N ALA A 58 -14.32 2.47 5.24
CA ALA A 58 -13.37 2.58 6.33
C ALA A 58 -13.13 1.22 7.00
N THR A 59 -14.20 0.47 7.26
CA THR A 59 -14.15 -0.86 7.87
C THR A 59 -13.31 -1.82 7.05
N GLU A 60 -13.55 -1.89 5.74
CA GLU A 60 -12.81 -2.79 4.86
C GLU A 60 -11.33 -2.40 4.72
N ILE A 61 -11.05 -1.09 4.69
CA ILE A 61 -9.67 -0.58 4.71
C ILE A 61 -8.97 -0.97 6.01
N TYR A 62 -9.62 -0.79 7.16
CA TYR A 62 -9.07 -1.12 8.47
C TYR A 62 -8.83 -2.62 8.64
N LEU A 63 -9.79 -3.46 8.26
CA LEU A 63 -9.62 -4.91 8.23
C LEU A 63 -8.46 -5.31 7.30
N SER A 64 -8.37 -4.72 6.11
CA SER A 64 -7.31 -5.05 5.15
C SER A 64 -5.92 -4.62 5.60
N LEU A 65 -5.80 -3.50 6.32
CA LEU A 65 -4.51 -2.94 6.73
C LEU A 65 -4.06 -3.46 8.09
N TRP A 66 -4.97 -3.49 9.07
CA TRP A 66 -4.69 -3.78 10.48
C TRP A 66 -5.26 -5.13 10.94
N GLY A 67 -6.02 -5.81 10.10
CA GLY A 67 -6.72 -7.04 10.49
C GLY A 67 -7.90 -6.81 11.44
N SER A 68 -8.13 -5.58 11.88
CA SER A 68 -9.14 -5.20 12.87
C SER A 68 -9.82 -3.89 12.46
N ALA A 69 -11.11 -3.78 12.73
CA ALA A 69 -11.90 -2.57 12.62
C ALA A 69 -12.79 -2.43 13.86
N TYR A 70 -12.96 -1.19 14.33
CA TYR A 70 -13.68 -0.89 15.54
C TYR A 70 -14.75 0.16 15.23
N TRP A 71 -15.97 -0.09 15.66
CA TRP A 71 -17.05 0.89 15.61
C TRP A 71 -17.44 1.27 17.02
N ALA A 72 -17.25 2.54 17.39
CA ALA A 72 -17.82 3.08 18.62
C ALA A 72 -19.29 3.41 18.41
N LEU A 73 -20.12 2.98 19.35
CA LEU A 73 -21.54 3.27 19.42
C LEU A 73 -21.72 4.40 20.44
N GLU A 74 -22.01 5.59 19.94
CA GLU A 74 -22.22 6.77 20.77
C GLU A 74 -23.65 7.28 20.62
N LYS A 75 -24.08 8.14 21.54
CA LYS A 75 -25.36 8.83 21.43
C LYS A 75 -25.12 10.32 21.18
N ASP A 76 -25.88 10.88 20.26
CA ASP A 76 -25.91 12.32 20.04
C ASP A 76 -26.61 13.05 21.22
N GLU A 77 -26.58 14.38 21.20
CA GLU A 77 -27.24 15.23 22.21
C GLU A 77 -28.76 15.03 22.27
N GLN A 78 -29.37 14.46 21.23
CA GLN A 78 -30.80 14.19 21.10
C GLN A 78 -31.15 12.73 21.50
N GLY A 79 -30.16 11.94 21.90
CA GLY A 79 -30.30 10.52 22.28
C GLY A 79 -30.38 9.55 21.09
N GLY A 80 -30.16 10.02 19.87
CA GLY A 80 -29.99 9.20 18.67
C GLY A 80 -28.66 8.44 18.70
N TRP A 81 -28.66 7.19 18.24
CA TRP A 81 -27.43 6.41 18.15
C TRP A 81 -26.59 6.86 16.94
N GLU A 82 -25.28 6.83 17.10
CA GLU A 82 -24.29 7.10 16.06
C GLU A 82 -23.22 6.00 16.04
N ILE A 83 -22.68 5.75 14.86
CA ILE A 83 -21.60 4.79 14.65
C ILE A 83 -20.35 5.52 14.17
N TRP A 84 -19.27 5.39 14.93
CA TRP A 84 -17.99 6.05 14.67
C TRP A 84 -16.92 5.02 14.32
N PRO A 85 -16.39 5.01 13.07
CA PRO A 85 -15.29 4.13 12.72
C PRO A 85 -14.00 4.61 13.39
N LEU A 86 -13.55 3.89 14.41
CA LEU A 86 -12.33 4.21 15.12
C LEU A 86 -11.10 3.69 14.36
N ARG A 87 -10.03 4.47 14.41
CA ARG A 87 -8.74 4.12 13.85
C ARG A 87 -8.10 2.98 14.64
N PRO A 88 -7.83 1.81 14.03
CA PRO A 88 -7.29 0.65 14.76
C PRO A 88 -5.93 0.90 15.41
N ASP A 89 -5.10 1.77 14.83
CA ASP A 89 -3.78 2.13 15.37
C ASP A 89 -3.84 2.89 16.71
N ARG A 90 -5.03 3.36 17.09
CA ARG A 90 -5.25 4.14 18.31
C ARG A 90 -6.16 3.43 19.30
N VAL A 91 -6.56 2.20 19.04
CA VAL A 91 -7.43 1.42 19.94
C VAL A 91 -6.60 0.37 20.66
N ASN A 92 -6.67 0.37 21.99
CA ASN A 92 -6.12 -0.68 22.84
C ASN A 92 -7.26 -1.53 23.41
N VAL A 93 -7.18 -2.84 23.23
CA VAL A 93 -8.12 -3.79 23.85
C VAL A 93 -7.69 -4.07 25.28
N VAL A 94 -8.61 -3.96 26.24
CA VAL A 94 -8.34 -4.24 27.65
C VAL A 94 -8.89 -5.63 27.98
N PRO A 95 -8.04 -6.67 28.12
CA PRO A 95 -8.50 -8.02 28.44
C PRO A 95 -9.03 -8.10 29.87
N ASP A 96 -10.00 -8.98 30.09
CA ASP A 96 -10.55 -9.27 31.42
C ASP A 96 -10.49 -10.75 31.76
N LYS A 97 -10.23 -11.06 33.03
CA LYS A 97 -10.14 -12.45 33.51
C LYS A 97 -11.50 -13.16 33.57
N LYS A 98 -12.61 -12.43 33.65
CA LYS A 98 -13.96 -12.99 33.77
C LYS A 98 -14.79 -12.81 32.50
N GLN A 99 -14.73 -11.64 31.88
CA GLN A 99 -15.58 -11.30 30.73
C GLN A 99 -14.86 -11.37 29.37
N TYR A 100 -13.65 -11.95 29.33
CA TYR A 100 -12.76 -12.01 28.17
C TYR A 100 -12.23 -10.64 27.73
N ILE A 101 -13.08 -9.64 27.51
CA ILE A 101 -12.72 -8.23 27.25
C ILE A 101 -13.45 -7.33 28.25
N ARG A 102 -12.71 -6.46 28.94
CA ARG A 102 -13.28 -5.45 29.84
C ARG A 102 -13.85 -4.27 29.05
N GLY A 103 -13.15 -3.89 27.99
CA GLY A 103 -13.46 -2.73 27.17
C GLY A 103 -12.29 -2.34 26.28
N PHE A 104 -12.37 -1.12 25.75
CA PHE A 104 -11.42 -0.58 24.79
C PHE A 104 -10.98 0.82 25.24
N VAL A 105 -9.77 1.21 24.91
CA VAL A 105 -9.28 2.57 25.14
C VAL A 105 -8.86 3.16 23.80
N TYR A 106 -9.52 4.24 23.39
CA TYR A 106 -9.18 4.97 22.18
C TYR A 106 -8.31 6.19 22.51
N MET A 107 -7.14 6.26 21.89
CA MET A 107 -6.22 7.39 22.03
C MET A 107 -6.63 8.52 21.07
N GLY A 108 -7.60 9.32 21.50
CA GLY A 108 -8.07 10.50 20.77
C GLY A 108 -7.08 11.65 20.80
N ALA A 109 -7.35 12.70 20.00
CA ALA A 109 -6.53 13.92 20.02
C ALA A 109 -6.58 14.65 21.37
N ASN A 110 -7.72 14.55 22.07
CA ASN A 110 -7.95 15.20 23.37
C ASN A 110 -7.62 14.30 24.57
N GLY A 111 -7.03 13.12 24.34
CA GLY A 111 -6.67 12.15 25.37
C GLY A 111 -7.33 10.78 25.21
N PRO A 112 -7.07 9.86 26.16
CA PRO A 112 -7.64 8.52 26.16
C PRO A 112 -9.14 8.57 26.48
N VAL A 113 -9.95 7.95 25.62
CA VAL A 113 -11.39 7.76 25.80
C VAL A 113 -11.64 6.28 26.09
N PRO A 114 -12.10 5.93 27.30
CA PRO A 114 -12.46 4.55 27.63
C PRO A 114 -13.86 4.22 27.09
N TYR A 115 -13.99 3.05 26.49
CA TYR A 115 -15.25 2.45 26.08
C TYR A 115 -15.44 1.10 26.77
N THR A 116 -16.67 0.77 27.10
CA THR A 116 -17.05 -0.57 27.57
C THR A 116 -17.11 -1.57 26.40
N ALA A 117 -17.18 -2.87 26.71
CA ALA A 117 -17.28 -3.90 25.69
C ALA A 117 -18.55 -3.81 24.83
N ASP A 118 -19.65 -3.29 25.39
CA ASP A 118 -20.95 -3.17 24.70
C ASP A 118 -21.04 -1.91 23.83
N GLU A 119 -20.16 -0.93 24.05
CA GLU A 119 -20.11 0.33 23.29
C GLU A 119 -19.24 0.21 22.03
N VAL A 120 -18.56 -0.92 21.81
CA VAL A 120 -17.68 -1.11 20.66
C VAL A 120 -17.98 -2.40 19.93
N VAL A 121 -18.30 -2.29 18.64
CA VAL A 121 -18.32 -3.44 17.75
C VAL A 121 -16.92 -3.69 17.21
N TRP A 122 -16.31 -4.79 17.64
CA TRP A 122 -14.99 -5.21 17.17
C TRP A 122 -15.09 -6.26 16.06
N LEU A 123 -14.70 -5.86 14.86
CA LEU A 123 -14.61 -6.71 13.68
C LEU A 123 -13.13 -7.08 13.47
N ARG A 124 -12.82 -8.37 13.32
CA ARG A 124 -11.43 -8.82 13.16
C ARG A 124 -11.30 -10.05 12.28
N TYR A 125 -10.18 -10.13 11.58
CA TYR A 125 -9.71 -11.39 11.02
C TYR A 125 -9.10 -12.26 12.10
N PHE A 126 -9.25 -13.57 11.93
CA PHE A 126 -8.68 -14.54 12.83
C PHE A 126 -7.15 -14.44 12.84
N ASN A 127 -6.56 -14.40 14.03
CA ASN A 127 -5.13 -14.37 14.23
C ASN A 127 -4.72 -15.52 15.16
N PRO A 128 -3.92 -16.49 14.69
CA PRO A 128 -3.46 -17.60 15.51
C PRO A 128 -2.31 -17.21 16.47
N LEU A 129 -1.65 -16.06 16.26
CA LEU A 129 -0.48 -15.65 17.02
C LEU A 129 -0.83 -14.74 18.20
N GLU A 130 -1.91 -13.97 18.08
CA GLU A 130 -2.33 -13.01 19.09
C GLU A 130 -3.86 -12.93 19.14
N GLU A 131 -4.42 -13.15 20.32
CA GLU A 131 -5.88 -13.26 20.50
C GLU A 131 -6.59 -11.90 20.45
N PHE A 132 -5.93 -10.84 20.91
CA PHE A 132 -6.46 -9.48 21.02
C PHE A 132 -6.13 -8.57 19.82
N ALA A 133 -5.50 -9.13 18.77
CA ALA A 133 -5.18 -8.40 17.55
C ALA A 133 -5.59 -9.21 16.32
N GLY A 134 -6.22 -8.59 15.34
CA GLY A 134 -6.50 -9.22 14.06
C GLY A 134 -5.25 -9.33 13.18
N LEU A 135 -5.17 -10.39 12.36
CA LEU A 135 -4.07 -10.57 11.43
C LEU A 135 -4.40 -9.88 10.11
N SER A 136 -3.58 -8.90 9.74
CA SER A 136 -3.73 -8.20 8.46
C SER A 136 -3.44 -9.12 7.27
N PRO A 137 -4.28 -9.16 6.23
CA PRO A 137 -3.99 -9.92 5.01
C PRO A 137 -2.78 -9.37 4.25
N VAL A 138 -2.34 -8.14 4.54
CA VAL A 138 -1.09 -7.58 3.99
C VAL A 138 0.15 -8.15 4.68
N ALA A 139 0.04 -8.65 5.92
CA ALA A 139 1.17 -9.20 6.67
C ALA A 139 1.96 -10.29 5.91
N PRO A 140 1.34 -11.35 5.33
CA PRO A 140 2.08 -12.36 4.58
C PRO A 140 2.65 -11.86 3.25
N VAL A 141 2.08 -10.81 2.65
CA VAL A 141 2.51 -10.25 1.35
C VAL A 141 3.54 -9.13 1.51
N ARG A 142 3.83 -8.70 2.74
CA ARG A 142 4.69 -7.55 3.04
C ARG A 142 6.06 -7.63 2.35
N MET A 143 6.70 -8.80 2.35
CA MET A 143 7.98 -9.01 1.67
C MET A 143 7.90 -8.74 0.15
N ALA A 144 6.83 -9.19 -0.51
CA ALA A 144 6.63 -8.94 -1.93
C ALA A 144 6.37 -7.45 -2.23
N VAL A 145 5.67 -6.77 -1.33
CA VAL A 145 5.43 -5.31 -1.41
C VAL A 145 6.74 -4.54 -1.27
N ASP A 146 7.58 -4.91 -0.30
CA ASP A 146 8.88 -4.29 -0.06
C ASP A 146 9.82 -4.51 -1.26
N MET A 147 9.87 -5.72 -1.81
CA MET A 147 10.62 -6.01 -3.04
C MET A 147 10.18 -5.12 -4.22
N GLY A 148 8.87 -4.93 -4.41
CA GLY A 148 8.35 -4.04 -5.46
C GLY A 148 8.74 -2.57 -5.23
N LYS A 149 8.76 -2.12 -3.97
CA LYS A 149 9.19 -0.77 -3.60
C LYS A 149 10.67 -0.56 -3.86
N ASP A 150 11.51 -1.55 -3.56
CA ASP A 150 12.94 -1.48 -3.81
C ASP A 150 13.28 -1.55 -5.29
N ALA A 151 12.55 -2.34 -6.08
CA ALA A 151 12.67 -2.31 -7.54
C ALA A 151 12.32 -0.92 -8.13
N LEU A 152 11.26 -0.27 -7.63
CA LEU A 152 10.92 1.10 -8.05
C LEU A 152 11.99 2.12 -7.64
N ARG A 153 12.56 1.98 -6.44
CA ARG A 153 13.68 2.81 -5.97
C ARG A 153 14.92 2.61 -6.82
N PHE A 154 15.25 1.36 -7.13
CA PHE A 154 16.36 1.02 -8.02
C PHE A 154 16.14 1.64 -9.39
N ASN A 155 14.98 1.43 -10.03
CA ASN A 155 14.67 2.02 -11.33
C ASN A 155 14.72 3.55 -11.31
N ARG A 156 14.16 4.19 -10.27
CA ARG A 156 14.23 5.65 -10.12
C ARG A 156 15.67 6.13 -10.00
N ASN A 157 16.47 5.47 -9.17
CA ASN A 157 17.87 5.82 -8.96
C ASN A 157 18.69 5.54 -10.22
N PHE A 158 18.42 4.44 -10.93
CA PHE A 158 19.06 4.11 -12.21
C PHE A 158 18.75 5.17 -13.26
N LEU A 159 17.48 5.55 -13.45
CA LEU A 159 17.08 6.60 -14.39
C LEU A 159 17.63 7.98 -14.00
N ARG A 160 17.60 8.32 -12.71
CA ARG A 160 18.12 9.61 -12.21
C ARG A 160 19.64 9.69 -12.27
N ASN A 161 20.30 8.58 -11.95
CA ASN A 161 21.74 8.46 -11.89
C ASN A 161 22.27 7.72 -13.13
N SER A 162 21.60 7.83 -14.28
CA SER A 162 22.10 7.36 -15.59
C SER A 162 23.36 8.13 -16.05
N ALA A 163 24.19 8.57 -15.11
CA ALA A 163 25.62 8.78 -15.28
C ALA A 163 26.31 7.41 -15.16
N GLN A 164 26.00 6.51 -16.10
CA GLN A 164 27.06 5.63 -16.54
C GLN A 164 28.11 6.57 -17.15
N PRO A 165 29.40 6.48 -16.81
CA PRO A 165 30.39 7.18 -17.61
C PRO A 165 30.28 6.61 -19.03
N ASP A 166 29.68 7.38 -19.94
CA ASP A 166 29.53 7.02 -21.36
C ASP A 166 30.89 6.71 -21.99
N PHE A 167 31.95 7.23 -21.37
CA PHE A 167 33.33 7.16 -21.81
C PHE A 167 34.26 6.89 -20.63
N VAL A 168 35.23 6.01 -20.85
CA VAL A 168 36.41 5.87 -20.00
C VAL A 168 37.60 6.40 -20.79
N LEU A 169 38.29 7.39 -20.24
CA LEU A 169 39.53 7.92 -20.83
C LEU A 169 40.70 7.09 -20.29
N LEU A 170 41.48 6.51 -21.20
CA LEU A 170 42.70 5.79 -20.88
C LEU A 170 43.88 6.65 -21.32
N THR A 171 44.67 7.13 -20.37
CA THR A 171 45.92 7.88 -20.61
C THR A 171 47.11 6.99 -20.25
N ASN A 172 48.23 7.15 -20.97
CA ASN A 172 49.47 6.40 -20.69
C ASN A 172 50.36 7.07 -19.63
N GLU A 173 50.02 8.30 -19.24
CA GLU A 173 50.74 9.10 -18.26
C GLU A 173 49.89 9.22 -16.99
N SER A 174 50.54 9.17 -15.82
CA SER A 174 49.90 9.40 -14.53
C SER A 174 49.49 10.88 -14.45
N MET A 175 48.20 11.15 -14.54
CA MET A 175 47.66 12.48 -14.34
C MET A 175 47.77 12.85 -12.86
N THR A 176 48.06 14.12 -12.59
CA THR A 176 48.09 14.68 -11.24
C THR A 176 46.66 14.93 -10.76
N ASP A 177 46.38 14.82 -9.45
CA ASP A 177 45.02 15.00 -8.89
C ASP A 177 44.37 16.34 -9.29
N ASN A 178 45.17 17.40 -9.42
CA ASN A 178 44.70 18.72 -9.88
C ASN A 178 44.20 18.69 -11.35
N GLU A 179 44.87 17.94 -12.22
CA GLU A 179 44.49 17.82 -13.63
C GLU A 179 43.20 17.01 -13.79
N ILE A 180 42.98 16.05 -12.89
CA ILE A 180 41.74 15.26 -12.80
C ILE A 180 40.58 16.14 -12.34
N GLU A 181 40.79 16.98 -11.33
CA GLU A 181 39.77 17.91 -10.82
C GLU A 181 39.39 18.97 -11.86
N ASP A 182 40.37 19.58 -12.53
CA ASP A 182 40.13 20.53 -13.62
C ASP A 182 39.34 19.91 -14.77
N PHE A 183 39.64 18.65 -15.11
CA PHE A 183 38.86 17.89 -16.10
C PHE A 183 37.41 17.70 -15.65
N TYR A 184 37.16 17.29 -14.40
CA TYR A 184 35.79 17.13 -13.90
C TYR A 184 35.03 18.45 -13.87
N ASN A 185 35.66 19.55 -13.49
CA ASN A 185 35.06 20.89 -13.51
C ASN A 185 34.66 21.32 -14.93
N LEU A 186 35.54 21.12 -15.91
CA LEU A 186 35.24 21.35 -17.34
C LEU A 186 34.15 20.42 -17.87
N TRP A 187 34.16 19.16 -17.44
CA TRP A 187 33.18 18.15 -17.83
C TRP A 187 31.78 18.51 -17.30
N GLU A 188 31.67 18.80 -16.00
CA GLU A 188 30.42 19.23 -15.38
C GLU A 188 29.89 20.51 -16.03
N ALA A 189 30.74 21.50 -16.31
CA ALA A 189 30.34 22.72 -17.00
C ALA A 189 29.76 22.45 -18.41
N ARG A 190 30.27 21.44 -19.13
CA ARG A 190 29.88 21.13 -20.51
C ARG A 190 28.68 20.18 -20.63
N TYR A 191 28.48 19.28 -19.66
CA TYR A 191 27.48 18.21 -19.70
C TYR A 191 26.34 18.35 -18.69
N ARG A 192 26.36 19.37 -17.82
CA ARG A 192 25.23 19.64 -16.91
C ARG A 192 24.02 20.13 -17.70
N GLY A 193 22.89 19.43 -17.51
CA GLY A 193 21.58 19.82 -18.04
C GLY A 193 21.01 18.82 -19.08
N PRO A 194 19.68 18.64 -19.12
CA PRO A 194 19.03 17.66 -20.01
C PRO A 194 19.26 17.92 -21.51
N ALA A 195 19.55 19.17 -21.89
CA ALA A 195 19.79 19.57 -23.28
C ALA A 195 21.21 19.23 -23.79
N ASN A 196 22.12 18.79 -22.92
CA ASN A 196 23.53 18.53 -23.23
C ASN A 196 23.88 17.03 -23.27
N ALA A 197 22.88 16.15 -23.14
CA ALA A 197 23.06 14.71 -23.28
C ALA A 197 23.55 14.35 -24.69
N HIS A 198 24.46 13.37 -24.79
CA HIS A 198 25.02 12.84 -26.05
C HIS A 198 26.01 13.73 -26.83
N ARG A 199 26.58 14.79 -26.23
CA ARG A 199 27.65 15.55 -26.90
C ARG A 199 28.96 14.75 -26.96
N PRO A 200 29.63 14.64 -28.12
CA PRO A 200 30.90 13.93 -28.21
C PRO A 200 31.98 14.67 -27.40
N ALA A 201 32.69 13.93 -26.55
CA ALA A 201 33.82 14.44 -25.80
C ALA A 201 35.08 14.43 -26.67
N ILE A 202 35.68 15.60 -26.85
CA ILE A 202 36.99 15.74 -27.52
C ILE A 202 37.95 16.34 -26.50
N ALA A 203 38.97 15.57 -26.11
CA ALA A 203 40.08 16.04 -25.31
C ALA A 203 41.39 15.81 -26.09
N SER A 204 42.28 16.79 -26.04
CA SER A 204 43.46 16.96 -26.92
C SER A 204 44.50 15.84 -26.83
N PHE A 205 44.39 14.96 -25.83
CA PHE A 205 45.36 13.91 -25.50
C PHE A 205 44.75 12.49 -25.53
N VAL A 206 43.54 12.31 -26.07
CA VAL A 206 42.84 11.02 -26.01
C VAL A 206 43.27 10.12 -27.17
N ARG A 207 43.83 8.95 -26.84
CA ARG A 207 44.23 7.93 -27.83
C ARG A 207 43.04 7.08 -28.30
N ASP A 208 42.17 6.65 -27.38
CA ASP A 208 41.07 5.74 -27.65
C ASP A 208 39.84 6.12 -26.82
N ILE A 209 38.69 6.23 -27.48
CA ILE A 209 37.40 6.42 -26.82
C ILE A 209 36.63 5.10 -26.94
N LYS A 210 36.49 4.38 -25.82
CA LYS A 210 35.62 3.20 -25.77
C LYS A 210 34.25 3.59 -25.25
N THR A 211 33.26 3.58 -26.13
CA THR A 211 31.86 3.65 -25.74
C THR A 211 31.47 2.35 -25.06
N LEU A 212 31.09 2.42 -23.78
CA LEU A 212 30.50 1.28 -23.09
C LEU A 212 29.04 1.14 -23.54
N GLY A 213 28.81 0.44 -24.65
CA GLY A 213 27.46 0.12 -25.12
C GLY A 213 26.77 -0.82 -24.14
N PHE A 214 25.55 -0.49 -23.73
CA PHE A 214 24.76 -1.36 -22.87
C PHE A 214 24.24 -2.56 -23.67
N ALA A 215 24.79 -3.75 -23.41
CA ALA A 215 24.21 -5.01 -23.84
C ALA A 215 23.30 -5.59 -22.75
N GLN A 216 22.19 -4.92 -22.42
CA GLN A 216 21.10 -5.61 -21.74
C GLN A 216 20.26 -6.37 -22.76
N ARG A 217 20.67 -7.61 -23.03
CA ARG A 217 19.71 -8.66 -23.37
C ARG A 217 18.71 -8.70 -22.21
N MET A 218 17.52 -8.16 -22.47
CA MET A 218 16.31 -8.30 -21.66
C MET A 218 16.31 -9.67 -20.96
N SER A 219 16.27 -9.62 -19.63
CA SER A 219 16.21 -10.77 -18.74
C SER A 219 15.25 -11.83 -19.26
N THR A 220 15.79 -13.03 -19.38
CA THR A 220 15.27 -14.23 -20.03
C THR A 220 13.92 -14.68 -19.47
N LEU A 221 12.80 -14.22 -20.05
CA LEU A 221 11.49 -14.89 -19.90
C LEU A 221 10.76 -15.18 -21.22
N THR A 222 11.25 -14.68 -22.36
CA THR A 222 10.57 -14.90 -23.65
C THR A 222 11.22 -15.97 -24.55
N LYS A 223 12.39 -16.52 -24.17
CA LYS A 223 13.10 -17.50 -25.03
C LYS A 223 12.61 -18.95 -24.92
N ARG A 224 11.65 -19.27 -24.05
CA ARG A 224 11.18 -20.65 -23.84
C ARG A 224 9.97 -21.05 -24.72
N TYR A 225 9.43 -20.15 -25.54
CA TYR A 225 8.24 -20.43 -26.36
C TYR A 225 8.48 -20.52 -27.89
N LEU A 226 9.72 -20.40 -28.37
CA LEU A 226 10.03 -20.46 -29.82
C LEU A 226 11.00 -21.58 -30.24
N SER A 227 11.27 -22.56 -29.38
CA SER A 227 11.99 -23.77 -29.78
C SER A 227 11.01 -24.95 -29.93
N PHE A 228 10.30 -24.99 -31.05
CA PHE A 228 9.71 -26.25 -31.54
C PHE A 228 10.85 -27.11 -32.12
N PRO A 229 10.93 -28.41 -31.79
CA PRO A 229 11.92 -29.30 -32.38
C PRO A 229 11.53 -29.62 -33.83
N GLU A 230 12.45 -29.34 -34.77
CA GLU A 230 12.37 -29.84 -36.15
C GLU A 230 12.31 -31.37 -36.17
N LYS A 231 11.43 -31.88 -37.04
CA LYS A 231 11.15 -33.31 -37.24
C LYS A 231 12.40 -34.07 -37.68
N LYS A 232 12.60 -35.26 -37.08
CA LYS A 232 13.42 -36.35 -37.60
C LYS A 232 13.13 -36.60 -39.09
N GLN A 233 14.16 -36.64 -39.92
CA GLN A 233 14.20 -37.44 -41.15
C GLN A 233 15.16 -38.60 -40.91
N LEU A 234 14.63 -39.81 -40.98
CA LEU A 234 15.37 -41.07 -41.15
C LEU A 234 15.08 -41.54 -42.58
N PRO A 235 16.06 -42.04 -43.33
CA PRO A 235 15.89 -43.26 -44.11
C PRO A 235 15.98 -44.50 -43.20
#